data_AF-A0A146KCC7-F1
#
_entry.id   AF-A0A146KCC7-F1
#
_cell.length_a   1.000
_cell.length_b   1.000
_cell.length_c   1.000
_cell.angle_alpha   90.00
_cell.angle_beta   90.00
_cell.angle_gamma   90.00
#
_symmetry.space_group_name_H-M   'P 1'
#
loop_
_entity.id
_entity.type
_entity.pdbx_description
1 polymer ?
#
loop_
_entity_poly.entity_id
_entity_poly.type
_entity_poly.pdbx_seq_one_letter_code
_entity_poly.pdbx_strand_id
1 'polypeptide(L)'
;ELTLPVSKTKKIARITNPSHSLTQQGSQLLTFCGEYITKFVLAEAEKEALKEGSKTISYANIRKVIMKTPGLAFLEDTVPEKFIIGEHQD
;
A
#
# COMPACT_ATOMS: atom_id res chain seq x y z
N GLU A 1 -8.83 7.58 15.85
CA GLU A 1 -7.85 8.61 15.46
C GLU A 1 -7.05 8.08 14.27
N LEU A 2 -6.65 8.94 13.33
CA LEU A 2 -5.85 8.55 12.17
C LEU A 2 -4.38 8.43 12.58
N THR A 3 -3.76 7.31 12.26
CA THR A 3 -2.33 7.05 12.46
C THR A 3 -1.47 7.67 11.37
N LEU A 4 -1.98 7.78 10.13
CA LEU A 4 -1.25 8.36 9.02
C LEU A 4 -1.33 9.90 9.03
N PRO A 5 -0.23 10.60 8.68
CA PRO A 5 -0.20 12.05 8.65
C PRO A 5 -1.03 12.61 7.48
N VAL A 6 -2.17 13.24 7.80
CA VAL A 6 -3.09 13.86 6.83
C VAL A 6 -2.37 14.84 5.88
N SER A 7 -1.37 15.57 6.39
CA SER A 7 -0.58 16.52 5.60
C SER A 7 0.21 15.85 4.45
N LYS A 8 0.73 14.64 4.67
CA LYS A 8 1.46 13.88 3.64
C LYS A 8 0.49 13.31 2.61
N THR A 9 -0.64 12.76 3.04
CA THR A 9 -1.70 12.28 2.14
C THR A 9 -2.17 13.39 1.21
N LYS A 10 -2.43 14.59 1.77
CA LYS A 10 -2.81 15.78 0.99
C LYS A 10 -1.74 16.17 -0.03
N LYS A 11 -0.45 16.08 0.33
CA LYS A 11 0.66 16.37 -0.59
C LYS A 11 0.69 15.38 -1.76
N ILE A 12 0.57 14.08 -1.49
CA ILE A 12 0.55 13.03 -2.53
C ILE A 12 -0.63 13.24 -3.47
N ALA A 13 -1.83 13.45 -2.93
CA ALA A 13 -3.03 13.64 -3.74
C ALA A 13 -2.97 14.88 -4.65
N ARG A 14 -2.29 15.95 -4.22
CA ARG A 14 -2.03 17.14 -5.06
C ARG A 14 -1.03 16.87 -6.18
N ILE A 15 -0.07 15.96 -6.00
CA ILE A 15 0.87 15.58 -7.07
C ILE A 15 0.10 14.86 -8.18
N THR A 16 -0.84 13.99 -7.81
CA THR A 16 -1.67 13.24 -8.77
C THR A 16 -2.70 14.13 -9.46
N ASN A 17 -3.24 15.15 -8.77
CA ASN A 17 -4.25 16.07 -9.30
C ASN A 17 -3.94 17.54 -8.96
N PRO A 18 -2.97 18.17 -9.65
CA PRO A 18 -2.46 19.49 -9.27
C PRO A 18 -3.46 20.63 -9.43
N SER A 19 -4.41 20.49 -10.36
CA SER A 19 -5.42 21.52 -10.65
C SER A 19 -6.57 21.58 -9.63
N HIS A 20 -6.62 20.65 -8.65
CA HIS A 20 -7.75 20.53 -7.73
C HIS A 20 -7.35 20.81 -6.28
N SER A 21 -8.19 21.59 -5.59
CA SER A 21 -8.07 21.81 -4.15
C SER A 21 -8.81 20.72 -3.37
N LEU A 22 -8.12 20.09 -2.41
CA LEU A 22 -8.75 19.17 -1.46
C LEU A 22 -9.25 19.92 -0.22
N THR A 23 -10.52 19.66 0.12
CA THR A 23 -11.10 20.06 1.40
C THR A 23 -10.40 19.31 2.55
N GLN A 24 -10.57 19.81 3.77
CA GLN A 24 -10.03 19.15 4.96
C GLN A 24 -10.64 17.75 5.15
N GLN A 25 -11.97 17.64 5.02
CA GLN A 25 -12.69 16.38 5.14
C GLN A 25 -12.29 15.39 4.05
N GLY A 26 -12.12 15.86 2.80
CA GLY A 26 -11.62 15.01 1.72
C GLY A 26 -10.21 14.48 1.99
N SER A 27 -9.34 15.31 2.56
CA SER A 27 -7.98 14.89 2.96
C SER A 27 -8.01 13.84 4.10
N GLN A 28 -8.92 14.00 5.06
CA GLN A 28 -9.11 13.02 6.14
C GLN A 28 -9.65 11.70 5.61
N LEU A 29 -10.63 11.74 4.71
CA LEU A 29 -11.21 10.54 4.10
C LEU A 29 -10.16 9.75 3.30
N LEU A 30 -9.37 10.43 2.46
CA LEU A 30 -8.27 9.77 1.74
C LEU A 30 -7.25 9.13 2.68
N THR A 31 -6.95 9.80 3.80
CA THR A 31 -6.03 9.27 4.82
C THR A 31 -6.61 8.03 5.49
N PHE A 32 -7.91 8.04 5.82
CA PHE A 32 -8.63 6.88 6.32
C PHE A 32 -8.61 5.72 5.33
N CYS A 33 -8.90 5.96 4.05
CA CYS A 33 -8.86 4.93 3.02
C CYS A 33 -7.47 4.30 2.90
N GLY A 34 -6.41 5.12 2.90
CA GLY A 34 -5.02 4.63 2.88
C GLY A 34 -4.70 3.76 4.09
N GLU A 35 -5.11 4.16 5.29
CA GLU A 35 -4.97 3.33 6.50
C GLU A 35 -5.74 2.03 6.42
N TYR A 36 -6.99 2.10 5.98
CA TYR A 36 -7.88 0.93 5.92
C TYR A 36 -7.30 -0.12 4.98
N ILE A 37 -6.90 0.29 3.77
CA ILE A 37 -6.28 -0.61 2.78
C ILE A 37 -4.98 -1.19 3.34
N THR A 38 -4.13 -0.35 3.96
CA THR A 38 -2.87 -0.81 4.56
C THR A 38 -3.10 -1.84 5.65
N LYS A 39 -4.05 -1.61 6.57
CA LYS A 39 -4.40 -2.54 7.65
C LYS A 39 -4.94 -3.85 7.09
N PHE A 40 -5.82 -3.79 6.09
CA PHE A 40 -6.34 -4.97 5.40
C PHE A 40 -5.21 -5.80 4.79
N VAL A 41 -4.34 -5.18 4.00
CA VAL A 41 -3.22 -5.87 3.33
C VAL A 41 -2.29 -6.52 4.36
N LEU A 42 -1.94 -5.81 5.44
CA LEU A 42 -1.06 -6.34 6.47
C LEU A 42 -1.69 -7.53 7.22
N ALA A 43 -2.97 -7.46 7.55
CA ALA A 43 -3.67 -8.55 8.24
C ALA A 43 -3.76 -9.81 7.37
N GLU A 44 -4.02 -9.67 6.07
CA GLU A 44 -4.01 -10.82 5.15
C GLU A 44 -2.59 -11.34 4.88
N ALA A 45 -1.59 -10.46 4.83
CA ALA A 45 -0.20 -10.85 4.60
C ALA A 45 0.38 -11.59 5.82
N GLU A 46 -0.03 -11.21 7.03
CA GLU A 46 0.26 -11.95 8.26
C GLU A 46 -0.27 -13.38 8.19
N LYS A 47 -1.52 -13.58 7.73
CA LYS A 47 -2.08 -14.93 7.56
C LYS A 47 -1.27 -15.76 6.56
N GLU A 48 -0.80 -15.16 5.47
CA GLU A 48 0.05 -15.85 4.49
C GLU A 48 1.44 -16.18 5.06
N ALA A 49 2.05 -15.28 5.85
CA ALA A 49 3.32 -15.54 6.52
C ALA A 49 3.20 -16.68 7.55
N LEU A 50 2.10 -16.71 8.32
CA LEU A 50 1.83 -17.78 9.29
C LEU A 50 1.64 -19.15 8.63
N LYS A 51 1.00 -19.22 7.45
CA LYS A 51 0.88 -20.46 6.66
C LYS A 51 2.23 -21.01 6.23
N GLU A 52 3.21 -20.13 6.03
CA GLU A 52 4.59 -20.47 5.67
C GLU A 52 5.48 -20.74 6.90
N GLY A 53 4.94 -20.65 8.12
CA GLY A 53 5.71 -20.79 9.35
C GLY A 53 6.62 -19.60 9.68
N SER A 54 6.45 -18.46 8.98
CA SER A 54 7.21 -17.24 9.20
C SER A 54 6.53 -16.34 10.24
N LYS A 55 7.34 -15.72 11.12
CA LYS A 55 6.91 -14.64 12.02
C LYS A 55 7.09 -13.25 11.41
N THR A 56 7.65 -13.19 10.20
CA THR A 56 7.97 -11.94 9.51
C THR A 56 7.19 -11.88 8.20
N ILE A 57 6.45 -10.79 8.00
CA ILE A 57 5.75 -10.52 6.74
C ILE A 57 6.79 -10.16 5.69
N SER A 58 6.93 -11.00 4.67
CA SER A 58 7.80 -10.75 3.53
C SER A 58 7.07 -10.01 2.41
N TYR A 59 7.84 -9.44 1.49
CA TYR A 59 7.32 -8.87 0.25
C TYR A 59 6.47 -9.89 -0.55
N ALA A 60 6.88 -11.16 -0.57
CA ALA A 60 6.14 -12.21 -1.25
C ALA A 60 4.74 -12.44 -0.63
N ASN A 61 4.60 -12.29 0.69
CA ASN A 61 3.29 -12.40 1.35
C ASN A 61 2.36 -11.24 0.95
N ILE A 62 2.88 -10.01 0.92
CA ILE A 62 2.14 -8.82 0.47
C ILE A 62 1.69 -8.99 -1.00
N ARG A 63 2.62 -9.41 -1.87
CA ARG A 63 2.30 -9.65 -3.29
C ARG A 63 1.21 -10.71 -3.44
N LYS A 64 1.30 -11.82 -2.72
CA LYS A 64 0.26 -12.87 -2.73
C LYS A 64 -1.12 -12.33 -2.38
N VAL A 65 -1.22 -11.45 -1.38
CA VAL A 65 -2.49 -10.81 -0.99
C VAL A 65 -3.03 -9.93 -2.11
N ILE A 66 -2.18 -9.09 -2.70
CA ILE A 66 -2.58 -8.18 -3.79
C ILE A 66 -3.10 -8.98 -4.98
N MET A 67 -2.37 -10.01 -5.41
CA MET A 67 -2.76 -10.87 -6.55
C MET A 67 -4.03 -11.70 -6.28
N LYS A 68 -4.34 -12.00 -5.02
CA LYS A 68 -5.55 -12.77 -4.63
C LYS A 68 -6.78 -11.89 -4.44
N THR A 69 -6.63 -10.58 -4.31
CA THR A 69 -7.71 -9.67 -3.91
C THR A 69 -8.14 -8.81 -5.10
N PRO A 70 -9.30 -9.06 -5.74
CA PRO A 70 -9.71 -8.31 -6.93
C PRO A 70 -9.75 -6.79 -6.75
N GLY A 71 -10.12 -6.31 -5.56
CA GLY A 71 -10.15 -4.87 -5.24
C GLY A 71 -8.77 -4.21 -5.15
N LEU A 72 -7.68 -4.98 -5.16
CA LEU A 72 -6.30 -4.50 -5.09
C LEU A 72 -5.56 -4.65 -6.43
N ALA A 73 -6.22 -5.08 -7.50
CA ALA A 73 -5.59 -5.30 -8.81
C ALA A 73 -4.87 -4.05 -9.37
N PHE A 74 -5.32 -2.85 -9.00
CA PHE A 74 -4.65 -1.60 -9.37
C PHE A 74 -3.23 -1.44 -8.80
N LEU A 75 -2.83 -2.29 -7.85
CA LEU A 75 -1.50 -2.30 -7.25
C LEU A 75 -0.55 -3.31 -7.88
N GLU A 76 -0.99 -4.15 -8.83
CA GLU A 76 -0.17 -5.22 -9.40
C GLU A 76 1.16 -4.70 -9.97
N ASP A 77 1.11 -3.57 -10.70
CA ASP A 77 2.29 -2.91 -11.26
C ASP A 77 3.19 -2.24 -10.20
N THR A 78 2.63 -1.96 -9.02
CA THR A 78 3.36 -1.36 -7.89
C THR A 78 4.07 -2.43 -7.05
N VAL A 79 3.66 -3.70 -7.18
CA VAL A 79 4.28 -4.84 -6.49
C VAL A 79 4.78 -5.94 -7.45
N PRO A 80 5.79 -5.65 -8.28
CA PRO A 80 6.30 -6.60 -9.27
C PRO A 80 6.90 -7.86 -8.63
N GLU A 81 6.91 -8.97 -9.38
CA GLU A 81 7.44 -10.26 -8.90
C GLU A 81 8.94 -10.23 -8.57
N LYS A 82 9.70 -9.42 -9.31
CA LYS A 82 11.14 -9.23 -9.12
C LYS A 82 11.41 -7.76 -8.92
N PHE A 83 11.95 -7.41 -7.76
CA PHE A 83 12.52 -6.09 -7.53
C PHE A 83 13.95 -6.09 -8.07
N ILE A 84 14.15 -5.62 -9.31
CA ILE A 84 15.49 -5.42 -9.87
C ILE A 84 16.00 -4.07 -9.36
N ILE A 85 16.74 -4.08 -8.25
CA ILE A 85 17.47 -2.90 -7.78
C ILE A 85 18.84 -2.96 -8.42
N GLY A 86 19.05 -2.23 -9.52
CA GLY A 86 20.36 -1.92 -10.10
C GLY A 86 21.25 -3.13 -10.46
N GLU A 87 21.61 -3.26 -11.73
CA GLU A 87 22.81 -4.01 -12.09
C GLU A 87 24.00 -3.38 -11.34
N HIS A 88 24.43 -4.01 -10.24
CA HIS A 88 25.84 -3.91 -9.86
C HIS A 88 26.59 -4.69 -10.94
N GLN A 89 27.03 -3.96 -11.96
CA GLN A 89 28.12 -4.38 -12.82
C GLN A 89 29.35 -4.47 -11.92
N ASP A 90 29.73 -5.69 -11.56
CA ASP A 90 31.09 -6.00 -11.10
C ASP A 90 32.11 -5.74 -12.23
#